data_AF-A0A1M7MHN0-F1
#
_entry.id   AF-A0A1M7MHN0-F1
#
_cell.length_a   1.000
_cell.length_b   1.000
_cell.length_c   1.000
_cell.angle_alpha   90.00
_cell.angle_beta   90.00
_cell.angle_gamma   90.00
#
_symmetry.space_group_name_H-M   'P 1'
#
loop_
_entity.id
_entity.type
_entity.pdbx_description
1 polymer ?
#
loop_
_entity_poly.entity_id
_entity_poly.type
_entity_poly.pdbx_seq_one_letter_code
_entity_poly.pdbx_strand_id
1 'polypeptide(L)'
;MTSTDIVLKYWGCDGVDEPAINEQFTSRTITSIKQIITKAWIGPRGSGRYDMIIKLGRCSRRKALKGFSLENCLPDADSFDWVEVDVESCLIVVKLN
;
A
#
# COMPACT_ATOMS: atom_id res chain seq x y z
N MET A 1 7.58 -15.32 16.02
CA MET A 1 7.81 -15.52 14.57
C MET A 1 6.71 -16.46 14.10
N THR A 2 5.73 -15.93 13.39
CA THR A 2 4.61 -16.71 12.85
C THR A 2 5.06 -17.51 11.63
N SER A 3 4.29 -18.52 11.21
CA SER A 3 4.59 -19.29 9.99
C SER A 3 4.68 -18.40 8.74
N THR A 4 3.94 -17.29 8.72
CA THR A 4 3.89 -16.31 7.63
C THR A 4 5.19 -15.49 7.53
N ASP A 5 5.79 -15.11 8.66
CA ASP A 5 7.04 -14.33 8.69
C ASP A 5 8.21 -15.06 8.00
N ILE A 6 8.22 -16.40 8.12
CA ILE A 6 9.26 -17.26 7.52
C ILE A 6 9.12 -17.28 5.99
N VAL A 7 7.89 -17.24 5.49
CA VAL A 7 7.59 -17.28 4.05
C VAL A 7 7.94 -15.95 3.38
N LEU A 8 7.56 -14.83 3.99
CA LEU A 8 7.74 -13.49 3.40
C LEU A 8 9.20 -13.03 3.34
N LYS A 9 10.07 -13.56 4.20
CA LYS A 9 11.50 -13.16 4.32
C LYS A 9 12.28 -13.15 3.00
N TYR A 10 11.88 -13.98 2.04
CA TYR A 10 12.57 -14.14 0.75
C TYR A 10 11.79 -13.58 -0.43
N TRP A 11 10.74 -12.81 -0.18
CA TRP A 11 9.93 -12.25 -1.24
C TRP A 11 10.48 -10.90 -1.70
N GLY A 12 10.55 -10.72 -3.01
CA GLY A 12 10.78 -9.44 -3.66
C GLY A 12 9.47 -8.77 -4.07
N CYS A 13 9.56 -7.49 -4.45
CA CYS A 13 8.48 -6.73 -5.07
C CYS A 13 8.93 -6.30 -6.47
N ASP A 14 8.17 -6.68 -7.49
CA ASP A 14 8.43 -6.35 -8.90
C ASP A 14 7.68 -5.09 -9.35
N GLY A 15 6.74 -4.60 -8.56
CA GLY A 15 6.04 -3.35 -8.84
C GLY A 15 4.66 -3.25 -8.23
N VAL A 16 4.03 -2.10 -8.44
CA VAL A 16 2.66 -1.78 -8.04
C VAL A 16 1.95 -1.23 -9.27
N ASP A 17 0.74 -1.74 -9.52
CA ASP A 17 -0.10 -1.27 -10.62
C ASP A 17 -0.62 0.14 -10.35
N GLU A 18 -1.14 0.78 -11.39
CA GLU A 18 -1.98 1.96 -11.23
C GLU A 18 -3.24 1.65 -10.38
N PRO A 19 -3.74 2.60 -9.57
CA PRO A 19 -5.04 2.50 -8.92
C PRO A 19 -6.12 1.90 -9.81
N ALA A 20 -6.84 0.92 -9.28
CA ALA A 20 -7.86 0.17 -10.02
C ALA A 20 -9.07 1.03 -10.44
N ILE A 21 -9.21 2.22 -9.84
CA ILE A 21 -10.32 3.14 -10.06
C ILE A 21 -9.71 4.50 -10.46
N ASN A 22 -10.00 4.96 -11.68
CA ASN A 22 -9.43 6.20 -12.23
C ASN A 22 -9.74 7.43 -11.37
N GLU A 23 -10.92 7.46 -10.73
CA GLU A 23 -11.31 8.52 -9.82
C GLU A 23 -10.36 8.61 -8.60
N GLN A 24 -9.60 7.57 -8.26
CA GLN A 24 -8.62 7.63 -7.18
C GLN A 24 -7.36 8.45 -7.51
N PHE A 25 -7.19 8.88 -8.77
CA PHE A 25 -6.11 9.78 -9.17
C PHE A 25 -6.43 11.27 -8.99
N THR A 26 -7.71 11.65 -8.83
CA THR A 26 -8.05 13.08 -8.82
C THR A 26 -7.94 13.69 -7.42
N SER A 27 -7.36 14.89 -7.34
CA SER A 27 -7.22 15.66 -6.11
C SER A 27 -8.57 15.98 -5.44
N ARG A 28 -9.66 16.02 -6.22
CA ARG A 28 -11.01 16.26 -5.71
C ARG A 28 -11.54 15.05 -4.93
N THR A 29 -11.33 13.85 -5.44
CA THR A 29 -11.74 12.60 -4.80
C THR A 29 -10.82 12.20 -3.66
N ILE A 30 -9.53 12.54 -3.69
CA ILE A 30 -8.57 12.16 -2.63
C ILE A 30 -8.93 12.69 -1.23
N THR A 31 -9.80 13.71 -1.16
CA THR A 31 -10.33 14.24 0.11
C THR A 31 -11.48 13.41 0.68
N SER A 32 -12.27 12.74 -0.18
CA SER A 32 -13.39 11.89 0.22
C SER A 32 -12.98 10.42 0.32
N ILE A 33 -12.02 9.96 -0.50
CA ILE A 33 -11.47 8.62 -0.40
C ILE A 33 -10.44 8.57 0.73
N LYS A 34 -10.62 7.61 1.64
CA LYS A 34 -9.67 7.32 2.72
C LYS A 34 -8.69 6.23 2.34
N GLN A 35 -8.82 5.68 1.13
CA GLN A 35 -7.99 4.60 0.64
C GLN A 35 -7.86 4.61 -0.88
N ILE A 36 -6.75 4.08 -1.36
CA ILE A 36 -6.48 3.76 -2.77
C ILE A 36 -6.52 2.24 -2.88
N ILE A 37 -7.16 1.73 -3.93
CA ILE A 37 -7.21 0.29 -4.23
C ILE A 37 -6.32 0.10 -5.45
N THR A 38 -5.32 -0.76 -5.33
CA THR A 38 -4.38 -1.10 -6.38
C THR A 38 -3.98 -2.56 -6.26
N LYS A 39 -2.95 -2.98 -7.00
CA LYS A 39 -2.37 -4.32 -6.96
C LYS A 39 -0.86 -4.22 -6.85
N ALA A 40 -0.27 -5.17 -6.15
CA ALA A 40 1.17 -5.29 -6.06
C ALA A 40 1.63 -6.68 -6.49
N TRP A 41 2.84 -6.73 -7.04
CA TRP A 41 3.48 -7.92 -7.53
C TRP A 41 4.58 -8.30 -6.56
N ILE A 42 4.27 -9.21 -5.61
CA ILE A 42 5.21 -9.67 -4.59
C ILE A 42 5.29 -11.19 -4.57
N GLY A 43 6.45 -11.74 -4.23
CA GLY A 43 6.64 -13.18 -4.13
C GLY A 43 8.10 -13.60 -4.19
N PRO A 44 8.40 -14.90 -4.12
CA PRO A 44 9.78 -15.42 -4.17
C PRO A 44 10.54 -15.00 -5.43
N ARG A 45 9.80 -14.66 -6.50
CA ARG A 45 10.30 -14.13 -7.77
C ARG A 45 9.47 -12.93 -8.25
N GLY A 46 8.82 -12.22 -7.33
CA GLY A 46 7.94 -11.08 -7.62
C GLY A 46 6.68 -11.38 -8.45
N SER A 47 6.43 -12.64 -8.79
CA SER A 47 5.32 -13.06 -9.67
C SER A 47 3.96 -13.20 -8.99
N GLY A 48 3.86 -13.04 -7.67
CA GLY A 48 2.61 -13.21 -6.93
C GLY A 48 1.78 -11.93 -6.99
N ARG A 49 0.51 -12.06 -7.40
CA ARG A 49 -0.39 -10.93 -7.55
C ARG A 49 -1.22 -10.74 -6.28
N TYR A 50 -1.09 -9.59 -5.65
CA TYR A 50 -1.80 -9.22 -4.43
C TYR A 50 -2.71 -8.03 -4.70
N ASP A 51 -3.94 -8.06 -4.18
CA ASP A 51 -4.72 -6.85 -4.04
C ASP A 51 -4.10 -5.99 -2.94
N MET A 52 -4.05 -4.69 -3.13
CA MET A 52 -3.43 -3.76 -2.21
C MET A 52 -4.37 -2.61 -1.88
N ILE A 53 -4.53 -2.33 -0.58
CA ILE A 53 -5.28 -1.20 -0.06
C ILE A 53 -4.31 -0.26 0.63
N ILE A 54 -4.14 0.95 0.09
CA ILE A 54 -3.33 2.00 0.70
C ILE A 54 -4.28 2.94 1.47
N LYS A 55 -4.30 2.83 2.79
CA LYS A 55 -5.07 3.70 3.69
C LYS A 55 -4.36 5.04 3.87
N LEU A 56 -5.09 6.13 3.63
CA LEU A 56 -4.58 7.50 3.69
C LEU A 56 -4.89 8.14 5.05
N GLY A 57 -3.84 8.34 5.86
CA GLY A 57 -3.85 9.10 7.10
C GLY A 57 -4.04 10.60 6.90
N ARG A 58 -3.86 11.36 7.99
CA ARG A 58 -4.14 12.81 7.99
C ARG A 58 -3.12 13.58 7.14
N CYS A 59 -1.85 13.21 7.20
CA CYS A 59 -0.77 13.88 6.48
C CYS A 59 -0.90 13.66 4.97
N SER A 60 -1.03 12.41 4.55
CA SER A 60 -1.16 11.95 3.18
C SER A 60 -2.38 12.54 2.50
N ARG A 61 -3.55 12.54 3.13
CA ARG A 61 -4.74 13.22 2.56
C ARG A 61 -4.49 14.71 2.33
N ARG A 62 -3.84 15.40 3.28
CA ARG A 62 -3.52 16.84 3.16
C ARG A 62 -2.51 17.12 2.05
N LYS A 63 -1.51 16.25 1.87
CA LYS A 63 -0.51 16.39 0.79
C LYS A 63 -1.12 16.06 -0.57
N ALA A 64 -1.89 15.00 -0.66
CA ALA A 64 -2.59 14.60 -1.86
C ALA A 64 -3.53 15.70 -2.39
N LEU A 65 -4.29 16.35 -1.51
CA LEU A 65 -5.15 17.49 -1.86
C LEU A 65 -4.35 18.63 -2.53
N LYS A 66 -3.09 18.82 -2.13
CA LYS A 66 -2.21 19.86 -2.67
C LYS A 66 -1.41 19.40 -3.89
N GLY A 67 -1.62 18.17 -4.36
CA GLY A 67 -0.83 17.58 -5.45
C GLY A 67 0.63 17.31 -5.07
N PHE A 68 0.94 17.18 -3.78
CA PHE A 68 2.30 16.88 -3.32
C PHE A 68 2.57 15.38 -3.25
N SER A 69 3.85 15.02 -3.41
CA SER A 69 4.33 13.65 -3.19
C SER A 69 3.96 13.14 -1.79
N LEU A 70 3.59 11.86 -1.73
CA LEU A 70 3.22 11.14 -0.52
C LEU A 70 4.41 10.41 0.12
N GLU A 71 5.60 10.44 -0.48
CA GLU A 71 6.82 9.78 0.03
C GLU A 71 7.12 10.16 1.49
N ASN A 72 6.87 11.42 1.84
CA ASN A 72 7.10 11.96 3.18
C ASN A 72 5.93 11.68 4.16
N CYS A 73 4.95 10.88 3.74
CA CYS A 73 3.87 10.37 4.58
C CYS A 73 4.10 8.89 4.91
N LEU A 74 5.23 8.33 4.50
CA LEU A 74 5.63 7.01 4.93
C LEU A 74 5.79 6.99 6.47
N PRO A 75 5.39 5.88 7.09
CA PRO A 75 5.62 5.61 8.50
C PRO A 75 7.10 5.35 8.76
N ASP A 76 7.46 5.27 10.04
CA ASP A 76 8.82 4.90 10.45
C ASP A 76 9.17 3.51 9.90
N ALA A 77 10.34 3.40 9.26
CA ALA A 77 10.81 2.17 8.64
C ALA A 77 11.11 1.07 9.68
N ASP A 78 11.43 1.45 10.91
CA ASP A 78 11.70 0.52 12.00
C ASP A 78 10.39 0.02 12.69
N SER A 79 9.24 0.61 12.35
CA SER A 79 7.92 0.12 12.78
C SER A 79 7.35 -0.84 11.75
N PHE A 80 6.57 -1.83 12.20
CA PHE A 80 5.84 -2.77 11.34
C PHE A 80 4.31 -2.58 11.40
N ASP A 81 3.81 -1.60 12.15
CA ASP A 81 2.36 -1.43 12.40
C ASP A 81 1.58 -0.86 11.21
N TRP A 82 2.31 -0.52 10.15
CA TRP A 82 1.81 0.15 8.97
C TRP A 82 1.58 -0.75 7.77
N VAL A 83 2.04 -2.00 7.83
CA VAL A 83 1.84 -2.96 6.75
C VAL A 83 1.30 -4.28 7.31
N GLU A 84 0.23 -4.77 6.69
CA GLU A 84 -0.33 -6.08 6.95
C GLU A 84 -0.32 -6.86 5.63
N VAL A 85 0.20 -8.09 5.67
CA VAL A 85 0.24 -9.00 4.52
C VAL A 85 -0.48 -10.28 4.88
N ASP A 86 -1.59 -10.54 4.20
CA ASP A 86 -2.32 -11.78 4.27
C ASP A 86 -2.02 -12.61 3.02
N VAL A 87 -1.23 -13.67 3.23
CA VAL A 87 -0.79 -14.58 2.18
C VAL A 87 -1.92 -15.49 1.70
N GLU A 88 -2.88 -15.82 2.56
CA GLU A 88 -3.98 -16.71 2.20
C GLU A 88 -5.00 -16.01 1.31
N SER A 89 -5.33 -14.75 1.63
CA SER A 89 -6.26 -13.95 0.84
C SER A 89 -5.61 -13.13 -0.27
N CYS A 90 -4.27 -13.21 -0.41
CA CYS A 90 -3.48 -12.40 -1.33
C CYS A 90 -3.77 -10.89 -1.18
N LEU A 91 -3.82 -10.41 0.06
CA LEU A 91 -4.17 -9.02 0.38
C LEU A 91 -3.02 -8.33 1.11
N ILE A 92 -2.71 -7.10 0.69
CA ILE A 92 -1.79 -6.20 1.37
C ILE A 92 -2.54 -4.96 1.82
N VAL A 93 -2.34 -4.54 3.06
CA VAL A 93 -2.84 -3.26 3.57
C VAL A 93 -1.68 -2.40 4.01
N VAL A 94 -1.52 -1.24 3.40
CA VAL A 94 -0.51 -0.23 3.73
C VAL A 94 -1.19 0.97 4.39
N LYS A 95 -0.60 1.52 5.45
CA LYS A 95 -1.10 2.71 6.16
C LYS A 95 -0.08 3.84 6.01
N LEU A 96 -0.48 4.92 5.34
CA LEU A 96 0.28 6.16 5.28
C LEU A 96 -0.19 7.11 6.39
N ASN A 97 0.73 7.93 6.91
CA ASN A 97 0.44 8.95 7.93
C ASN A 97 -0.46 10.06 7.42
#